data_AF-A0A0E3PNT8-F1
#
_entry.id   AF-A0A0E3PNT8-F1
#
_cell.length_a   1.000
_cell.length_b   1.000
_cell.length_c   1.000
_cell.angle_alpha   90.00
_cell.angle_beta   90.00
_cell.angle_gamma   90.00
#
_symmetry.space_group_name_H-M   'P 1'
#
loop_
_entity.id
_entity.type
_entity.pdbx_description
1 polymer ?
#
loop_
_entity_poly.entity_id
_entity_poly.type
_entity_poly.pdbx_seq_one_letter_code
_entity_poly.pdbx_strand_id
1 'polypeptide(L)'
;MPRSVVYAEKINEDFGEGLAGFYEAIWAEREGGLSMKQKHLMVFAIACSNNNIESAVKILERLKKFKATRAEISDAMMVAAWTGGIQNFTDFSVAVLEEMEKLGF
;
A
#
# COMPACT_ATOMS: atom_id res chain seq x y z
N MET A 1 -8.52 -7.04 12.93
CA MET A 1 -7.13 -7.26 13.36
C MET A 1 -6.35 -7.96 12.24
N PRO A 2 -5.13 -7.51 11.88
CA PRO A 2 -4.30 -8.18 10.86
C PRO A 2 -3.98 -9.63 11.26
N ARG A 3 -3.91 -10.55 10.29
CA ARG A 3 -3.53 -11.96 10.55
C ARG A 3 -2.16 -12.08 11.21
N SER A 4 -1.24 -11.17 10.91
CA SER A 4 0.09 -11.10 11.51
C SER A 4 0.03 -10.89 13.03
N VAL A 5 -0.87 -10.04 13.53
CA VAL A 5 -1.08 -9.83 14.97
C VAL A 5 -1.60 -11.11 15.63
N VAL A 6 -2.61 -11.76 15.04
CA VAL A 6 -3.17 -13.02 15.55
C VAL A 6 -2.11 -14.13 15.65
N TYR A 7 -1.19 -14.20 14.69
CA TYR A 7 -0.11 -15.18 14.75
C TYR A 7 0.99 -14.78 15.73
N ALA A 8 1.29 -13.48 15.87
CA ALA A 8 2.23 -12.99 16.87
C ALA A 8 1.75 -13.30 18.29
N GLU A 9 0.48 -13.01 18.62
CA GLU A 9 -0.14 -13.34 19.92
C GLU A 9 -0.04 -14.84 20.26
N LYS A 10 -0.22 -15.72 19.27
CA LYS A 10 -0.08 -17.18 19.46
C LYS A 10 1.34 -17.63 19.76
N ILE A 11 2.35 -16.85 19.36
CA ILE A 11 3.76 -17.14 19.63
C ILE A 11 4.14 -16.57 21.00
N ASN A 12 3.76 -15.31 21.25
CA ASN A 12 4.03 -14.59 22.47
C ASN A 12 3.09 -13.37 22.56
N GLU A 13 2.40 -13.22 23.70
CA GLU A 13 1.39 -12.18 23.91
C GLU A 13 1.98 -10.77 23.79
N ASP A 14 3.08 -10.48 24.50
CA ASP A 14 3.76 -9.16 24.44
C ASP A 14 4.18 -8.78 23.01
N PHE A 15 4.62 -9.75 22.21
CA PHE A 15 4.96 -9.54 20.82
C PHE A 15 3.72 -9.24 19.97
N GLY A 16 2.61 -9.93 20.24
CA GLY A 16 1.30 -9.64 19.65
C GLY A 16 0.83 -8.22 19.93
N GLU A 17 0.87 -7.80 21.20
CA GLU A 17 0.52 -6.45 21.63
C GLU A 17 1.42 -5.39 21.00
N GLY A 18 2.73 -5.60 21.01
CA GLY A 18 3.69 -4.69 20.38
C GLY A 18 3.44 -4.52 18.88
N LEU A 19 3.13 -5.61 18.17
CA LEU A 19 2.81 -5.56 16.75
C LEU A 19 1.46 -4.87 16.49
N ALA A 20 0.45 -5.09 17.35
CA ALA A 20 -0.83 -4.41 17.26
C ALA A 20 -0.66 -2.89 17.39
N GLY A 21 0.10 -2.44 18.41
CA GLY A 21 0.42 -1.02 18.62
C GLY A 21 1.20 -0.41 17.46
N PHE A 22 2.13 -1.16 16.87
CA PHE A 22 2.82 -0.72 15.64
C PHE A 22 1.85 -0.46 14.49
N TYR A 23 0.93 -1.38 14.20
CA TYR A 23 -0.08 -1.17 13.15
C TYR A 23 -0.97 0.03 13.45
N GLU A 24 -1.43 0.18 14.69
CA GLU A 24 -2.24 1.32 15.10
C GLU A 24 -1.51 2.64 14.86
N ALA A 25 -0.25 2.75 15.31
CA ALA A 25 0.55 3.96 15.16
C ALA A 25 0.78 4.36 13.69
N ILE A 26 1.08 3.39 12.81
CA ILE A 26 1.31 3.66 11.39
C ILE A 26 0.04 4.17 10.71
N TRP A 27 -1.11 3.59 11.02
CA TRP A 27 -2.36 3.91 10.34
C TRP A 27 -3.19 5.01 11.00
N ALA A 28 -2.90 5.40 12.24
CA ALA A 28 -3.59 6.49 12.95
C ALA A 28 -3.64 7.80 12.14
N GLU A 29 -4.84 8.34 11.91
CA GLU A 29 -4.99 9.70 11.39
C GLU A 29 -4.61 10.70 12.49
N ARG A 30 -3.83 11.71 12.12
CA ARG A 30 -3.32 12.74 13.04
C ARG A 30 -3.67 14.10 12.48
N GLU A 31 -3.99 15.05 13.35
CA GLU A 31 -4.22 16.43 12.95
C GLU A 31 -2.97 16.99 12.24
N GLY A 32 -3.16 17.62 11.07
CA GLY A 32 -2.07 18.11 10.22
C GLY A 32 -1.22 17.00 9.56
N GLY A 33 -1.57 15.72 9.75
CA GLY A 33 -0.88 14.58 9.18
C GLY A 33 -1.44 14.08 7.85
N LEU A 34 -0.89 12.98 7.36
CA LEU A 34 -1.38 12.31 6.15
C LEU A 34 -2.69 11.57 6.42
N SER A 35 -3.65 11.74 5.52
CA SER A 35 -4.89 10.94 5.48
C SER A 35 -4.60 9.46 5.18
N MET A 36 -5.57 8.59 5.48
CA MET A 36 -5.47 7.17 5.11
C MET A 36 -5.24 6.94 3.61
N LYS A 37 -5.88 7.74 2.74
CA LYS A 37 -5.66 7.67 1.29
C LYS A 37 -4.21 7.97 0.93
N GLN A 38 -3.66 9.07 1.45
CA GLN A 38 -2.28 9.50 1.18
C GLN A 38 -1.26 8.47 1.68
N LYS A 39 -1.46 7.89 2.88
CA LYS A 39 -0.60 6.82 3.38
C LYS A 39 -0.62 5.59 2.46
N HIS A 40 -1.80 5.20 1.98
CA HIS A 40 -1.94 4.08 1.05
C HIS A 40 -1.30 4.37 -0.32
N LEU A 41 -1.39 5.61 -0.82
CA LEU A 41 -0.70 6.02 -2.05
C LEU A 41 0.82 5.94 -1.90
N MET A 42 1.34 6.34 -0.73
CA MET A 42 2.77 6.22 -0.44
C MET A 42 3.23 4.76 -0.38
N VAL A 43 2.54 3.90 0.37
CA VAL A 43 2.95 2.49 0.43
C VAL A 43 2.76 1.76 -0.89
N PHE A 44 1.79 2.19 -1.72
CA PHE A 44 1.64 1.72 -3.10
C PHE A 44 2.86 2.09 -3.94
N ALA A 45 3.27 3.38 -3.93
CA ALA A 45 4.45 3.84 -4.65
C ALA A 45 5.72 3.09 -4.21
N ILE A 46 5.89 2.84 -2.91
CA ILE A 46 7.01 2.07 -2.35
C ILE A 46 6.96 0.60 -2.80
N ALA A 47 5.77 -0.02 -2.83
CA ALA A 47 5.62 -1.39 -3.31
C ALA A 47 6.01 -1.48 -4.80
N CYS A 48 5.54 -0.55 -5.62
CA CYS A 48 5.93 -0.41 -7.03
C CYS A 48 7.45 -0.20 -7.18
N SER A 49 8.04 0.72 -6.43
CA SER A 49 9.47 1.04 -6.53
C SER A 49 10.38 -0.12 -6.12
N ASN A 50 9.90 -1.01 -5.24
CA ASN A 50 10.61 -2.21 -4.80
C ASN A 50 10.25 -3.47 -5.62
N ASN A 51 9.57 -3.31 -6.75
CA ASN A 51 9.06 -4.39 -7.60
C ASN A 51 8.23 -5.44 -6.84
N ASN A 52 7.53 -5.03 -5.78
CA ASN A 52 6.63 -5.87 -5.00
C ASN A 52 5.21 -5.80 -5.58
N ILE A 53 5.05 -6.45 -6.73
CA ILE A 53 3.82 -6.41 -7.55
C ILE A 53 2.61 -6.93 -6.77
N GLU A 54 2.76 -8.02 -6.01
CA GLU A 54 1.67 -8.60 -5.22
C GLU A 54 1.12 -7.59 -4.21
N SER A 55 2.01 -6.86 -3.52
CA SER A 55 1.58 -5.84 -2.57
C SER A 55 0.95 -4.64 -3.27
N ALA A 56 1.53 -4.19 -4.39
CA ALA A 56 0.99 -3.07 -5.17
C ALA A 56 -0.46 -3.33 -5.61
N VAL A 57 -0.73 -4.52 -6.17
CA VAL A 57 -2.07 -4.96 -6.58
C VAL A 57 -3.04 -5.00 -5.39
N LYS A 58 -2.65 -5.61 -4.26
CA LYS A 58 -3.49 -5.65 -3.05
C LYS A 58 -3.81 -4.27 -2.47
N ILE A 59 -2.88 -3.32 -2.60
CA ILE A 59 -3.10 -1.95 -2.10
C ILE A 59 -4.10 -1.20 -2.98
N LEU A 60 -4.23 -1.50 -4.27
CA LEU A 60 -5.24 -0.87 -5.15
C LEU A 60 -6.68 -1.08 -4.65
N GLU A 61 -7.01 -2.26 -4.12
CA GLU A 61 -8.33 -2.51 -3.51
C GLU A 61 -8.61 -1.56 -2.33
N ARG A 62 -7.59 -1.26 -1.53
CA ARG A 62 -7.69 -0.33 -0.40
C ARG A 62 -7.82 1.10 -0.91
N LEU A 63 -7.02 1.48 -1.90
CA LEU A 63 -7.08 2.78 -2.53
C LEU A 63 -8.45 3.05 -3.17
N LYS A 64 -9.08 2.04 -3.79
CA LYS A 64 -10.45 2.15 -4.30
C LYS A 64 -11.45 2.46 -3.18
N LYS A 65 -11.34 1.77 -2.04
CA LYS A 65 -12.19 2.01 -0.86
C LYS A 65 -12.01 3.43 -0.30
N PHE A 66 -10.79 3.95 -0.35
CA PHE A 66 -10.48 5.33 0.03
C PHE A 66 -10.74 6.37 -1.08
N LYS A 67 -11.42 5.96 -2.17
CA LYS A 67 -11.79 6.83 -3.30
C LYS A 67 -10.58 7.51 -3.95
N ALA A 68 -9.46 6.79 -4.05
CA ALA A 68 -8.36 7.21 -4.90
C ALA A 68 -8.81 7.24 -6.36
N THR A 69 -8.38 8.26 -7.08
CA THR A 69 -8.66 8.45 -8.51
C THR A 69 -7.62 7.76 -9.37
N ARG A 70 -7.97 7.45 -10.62
CA ARG A 70 -6.99 6.97 -11.62
C ARG A 70 -5.76 7.87 -11.71
N ALA A 71 -5.95 9.19 -11.69
CA ALA A 71 -4.85 10.15 -11.75
C ALA A 71 -3.88 10.01 -10.56
N GLU A 72 -4.40 9.90 -9.34
CA GLU A 72 -3.57 9.69 -8.14
C GLU A 72 -2.77 8.38 -8.20
N ILE A 73 -3.35 7.31 -8.76
CA ILE A 73 -2.61 6.04 -8.97
C ILE A 73 -1.51 6.22 -10.01
N SER A 74 -1.83 6.85 -11.15
CA SER A 74 -0.86 7.09 -12.23
C SER A 74 0.30 7.97 -11.77
N ASP A 75 0.04 9.03 -11.01
CA ASP A 75 1.09 9.88 -10.45
C ASP A 75 2.00 9.08 -9.50
N ALA A 76 1.42 8.20 -8.66
CA ALA A 76 2.19 7.34 -7.77
C ALA A 76 3.06 6.34 -8.54
N MET A 77 2.58 5.78 -9.66
CA MET A 77 3.37 4.91 -10.55
C MET A 77 4.55 5.67 -11.17
N MET A 78 4.34 6.92 -11.59
CA MET A 78 5.40 7.78 -12.15
C MET A 78 6.48 8.09 -11.12
N VAL A 79 6.10 8.40 -9.88
CA VAL A 79 7.05 8.59 -8.76
C VAL A 79 7.82 7.29 -8.44
N ALA A 80 7.13 6.15 -8.49
CA ALA A 80 7.78 4.85 -8.29
C ALA A 80 8.81 4.53 -9.39
N ALA A 81 8.54 4.89 -10.64
CA ALA A 81 9.48 4.73 -11.75
C ALA A 81 10.76 5.57 -11.55
N TRP A 82 10.62 6.80 -11.05
CA TRP A 82 11.76 7.67 -10.76
C TRP A 82 12.69 7.09 -9.69
N THR A 83 12.12 6.48 -8.65
CA THR A 83 12.86 5.98 -7.48
C THR A 83 13.33 4.54 -7.62
N GLY A 84 12.56 3.69 -8.30
CA GLY A 84 12.86 2.27 -8.52
C GLY A 84 13.51 1.95 -9.88
N GLY A 85 13.56 2.91 -10.80
CA GLY A 85 14.08 2.73 -12.15
C GLY A 85 13.05 2.20 -13.16
N ILE A 86 13.37 2.36 -14.45
CA ILE A 86 12.44 2.07 -15.56
C ILE A 86 12.10 0.58 -15.70
N GLN A 87 12.98 -0.31 -15.25
CA GLN A 87 12.71 -1.75 -15.27
C GLN A 87 11.55 -2.10 -14.33
N ASN A 88 11.58 -1.60 -13.09
CA ASN A 88 10.51 -1.84 -12.12
C ASN A 88 9.18 -1.29 -12.65
N PHE A 89 9.20 -0.09 -13.25
CA PHE A 89 8.02 0.47 -13.91
C PHE A 89 7.44 -0.46 -14.95
N THR A 90 8.27 -1.00 -15.85
CA THR A 90 7.84 -1.95 -16.87
C THR A 90 7.20 -3.20 -16.23
N ASP A 91 7.85 -3.76 -15.22
CA ASP A 91 7.43 -5.00 -14.55
C ASP A 91 6.07 -4.85 -13.85
N PHE A 92 5.90 -3.81 -13.01
CA PHE A 92 4.65 -3.66 -12.26
C PHE A 92 3.50 -3.10 -13.09
N SER A 93 3.79 -2.33 -14.16
CA SER A 93 2.75 -1.58 -14.89
C SER A 93 1.69 -2.50 -15.48
N VAL A 94 2.07 -3.65 -16.02
CA VAL A 94 1.12 -4.61 -16.61
C VAL A 94 0.09 -5.03 -15.57
N ALA A 95 0.55 -5.55 -14.43
CA ALA A 95 -0.33 -6.04 -13.37
C ALA A 95 -1.17 -4.92 -12.72
N VAL A 96 -0.57 -3.74 -12.53
CA VAL A 96 -1.27 -2.59 -11.94
C VAL A 96 -2.37 -2.08 -12.87
N LEU A 97 -2.10 -1.94 -14.18
CA LEU A 97 -3.09 -1.46 -15.15
C LEU A 97 -4.26 -2.44 -15.29
N GLU A 98 -3.97 -3.74 -15.39
CA GLU A 98 -5.02 -4.77 -15.43
C GLU A 98 -5.90 -4.73 -14.19
N GLU A 99 -5.31 -4.57 -13.00
CA GLU A 99 -6.08 -4.49 -11.76
C GLU A 99 -6.88 -3.18 -11.66
N MET A 100 -6.33 -2.06 -12.13
CA MET A 100 -7.05 -0.79 -12.19
C MET A 100 -8.31 -0.89 -13.06
N GLU A 101 -8.24 -1.60 -14.18
CA GLU A 101 -9.40 -1.87 -15.04
C GLU A 101 -10.44 -2.73 -14.33
N LYS A 102 -10.02 -3.84 -13.69
CA LYS A 102 -10.92 -4.73 -12.93
C LYS A 102 -11.65 -4.00 -11.80
N LEU A 103 -10.97 -3.09 -11.11
CA LEU A 103 -11.53 -2.29 -10.02
C LEU A 103 -12.30 -1.04 -10.51
N GLY A 104 -12.37 -0.81 -11.83
CA GLY A 104 -13.09 0.29 -12.44
C GLY A 104 -12.57 1.66 -12.03
N PHE A 105 -11.26 1.85 -12.01
CA PHE A 105 -10.61 3.15 -11.79
C PHE A 105 -10.72 4.08 -13.00
#